data_AF-A0AAV2YWL7-F1
#
_entry.id   AF-A0AAV2YWL7-F1
#
_cell.length_a   1.000
_cell.length_b   1.000
_cell.length_c   1.000
_cell.angle_alpha   90.00
_cell.angle_beta   90.00
_cell.angle_gamma   90.00
#
_symmetry.space_group_name_H-M   'P 1'
#
loop_
_entity.id
_entity.type
_entity.pdbx_description
1 polymer ?
#
loop_
_entity_poly.entity_id
_entity_poly.type
_entity_poly.pdbx_seq_one_letter_code
_entity_poly.pdbx_strand_id
1 'polypeptide(L)' 'MKRRCKLLMSNLAPGVLRLEINRLVSLQERAAKTNDVKLMALVLKGAKEQHQFHLMEKERGGPSQPRRPEGGKQKKPTP' A
#
# COMPACT_ATOMS: atom_id res chain seq x y z
N MET A 1 -17.74 15.35 12.12
CA MET A 1 -17.12 14.80 10.89
C MET A 1 -15.70 14.20 11.05
N LYS A 2 -15.01 14.28 12.20
CA LYS A 2 -13.62 13.77 12.38
C LYS A 2 -13.45 12.24 12.36
N ARG A 3 -14.48 11.45 12.70
CA ARG A 3 -14.36 9.98 12.78
C ARG A 3 -14.25 9.30 11.41
N ARG A 4 -14.92 9.84 10.38
CA ARG A 4 -14.91 9.30 9.01
C ARG A 4 -13.52 9.35 8.38
N CYS A 5 -12.86 10.51 8.38
CA CYS A 5 -11.49 10.62 7.87
C CYS A 5 -10.51 9.68 8.59
N LYS A 6 -10.63 9.57 9.92
CA LYS A 6 -9.78 8.66 10.71
C LYS A 6 -10.00 7.19 10.33
N LEU A 7 -11.25 6.78 10.13
CA LEU A 7 -11.60 5.42 9.69
C LEU A 7 -11.09 5.14 8.28
N LEU A 8 -11.24 6.09 7.35
CA LEU A 8 -10.72 5.96 6.00
C LEU A 8 -9.21 5.75 6.02
N MET A 9 -8.47 6.59 6.76
CA MET A 9 -7.02 6.48 6.88
C MET A 9 -6.54 5.18 7.52
N SER A 10 -7.23 4.65 8.55
CA SER A 10 -6.81 3.38 9.17
C SER A 10 -6.96 2.18 8.22
N ASN A 11 -7.95 2.23 7.33
CA ASN A 11 -8.25 1.14 6.38
C ASN A 11 -7.53 1.27 5.03
N LEU A 12 -6.63 2.26 4.86
CA LEU A 12 -5.84 2.38 3.65
C LEU A 12 -4.82 1.25 3.54
N ALA A 13 -4.85 0.57 2.40
CA ALA A 13 -3.84 -0.36 1.93
C ALA A 13 -3.37 0.08 0.52
N PRO A 14 -2.10 -0.15 0.16
CA PRO A 14 -1.03 -0.76 0.95
C PRO A 14 -0.54 0.15 2.09
N GLY A 15 0.13 -0.43 3.09
CA GLY A 15 0.58 0.32 4.28
C GLY A 15 1.49 1.52 3.97
N VAL A 16 2.25 1.45 2.88
CA VAL A 16 3.09 2.54 2.38
C VAL A 16 2.25 3.74 1.94
N LEU A 17 1.15 3.52 1.22
CA LEU A 17 0.21 4.58 0.84
C LEU A 17 -0.39 5.25 2.07
N ARG A 18 -0.75 4.46 3.08
CA ARG A 18 -1.28 4.99 4.35
C ARG A 18 -0.27 5.91 5.07
N LEU A 19 1.00 5.53 5.10
CA LEU A 19 2.05 6.35 5.72
C LEU A 19 2.24 7.67 4.96
N GLU A 20 2.29 7.61 3.64
CA GLU A 20 2.48 8.80 2.81
C GLU A 20 1.31 9.78 2.94
N ILE A 21 0.07 9.29 2.87
CA ILE A 21 -1.12 10.13 3.08
C ILE A 21 -1.15 10.70 4.50
N ASN A 22 -0.76 9.94 5.53
CA ASN A 22 -0.64 10.46 6.90
C ASN A 22 0.35 11.62 7.01
N ARG A 23 1.52 11.48 6.36
CA ARG A 23 2.57 12.50 6.33
C ARG A 23 2.06 13.75 5.60
N LEU A 24 1.50 13.60 4.41
CA LEU A 24 0.93 14.71 3.61
C LEU A 24 -0.14 15.47 4.39
N VAL A 25 -1.09 14.76 4.98
CA VAL A 25 -2.18 15.37 5.76
C VAL A 25 -1.67 16.03 7.05
N SER A 26 -0.57 15.55 7.62
CA SER A 26 -0.02 16.13 8.86
C SER A 26 0.85 17.37 8.61
N LEU A 27 1.60 17.38 7.51
CA LEU A 27 2.60 18.41 7.21
C LEU A 27 2.11 19.47 6.24
N GLN A 28 1.34 19.10 5.20
CA GLN A 28 0.99 19.99 4.10
C GLN A 28 -0.52 20.28 4.07
N GLU A 29 -1.35 19.25 4.02
CA GLU A 29 -2.79 19.36 3.77
C GLU A 29 -3.62 19.09 5.04
N ARG A 30 -3.39 19.89 6.08
CA ARG A 30 -4.07 19.71 7.39
C ARG A 30 -5.60 19.75 7.30
N ALA A 31 -6.14 20.48 6.33
CA ALA A 31 -7.58 20.56 6.08
C ALA A 31 -8.21 19.19 5.73
N ALA A 32 -7.44 18.27 5.15
CA ALA A 32 -7.91 16.92 4.83
C ALA A 32 -8.14 16.05 6.09
N LYS A 33 -7.64 16.44 7.28
CA LYS A 33 -7.92 15.73 8.54
C LYS A 33 -9.41 15.71 8.89
N THR A 34 -10.16 16.71 8.44
CA THR A 34 -11.59 16.87 8.77
C THR A 34 -12.51 16.95 7.56
N ASN A 35 -11.95 16.89 6.35
CA ASN A 35 -12.67 16.92 5.09
C ASN A 35 -12.38 15.62 4.33
N ASP A 36 -13.39 14.74 4.25
CA ASP A 36 -13.27 13.42 3.63
C ASP A 36 -13.16 13.49 2.11
N VAL A 37 -13.76 14.50 1.47
CA VAL A 37 -13.61 14.75 0.02
C VAL A 37 -12.16 15.08 -0.33
N LYS A 38 -11.54 15.99 0.41
CA LYS A 38 -10.12 16.34 0.21
C LYS A 38 -9.19 15.16 0.51
N LEU A 39 -9.48 14.41 1.57
CA LEU A 39 -8.73 13.20 1.91
C LEU A 39 -8.80 12.16 0.78
N MET A 40 -9.99 11.92 0.23
CA MET A 40 -10.17 10.96 -0.86
C MET A 40 -9.40 11.39 -2.11
N ALA A 41 -9.41 12.68 -2.45
CA ALA A 41 -8.63 13.20 -3.58
C ALA A 41 -7.12 12.93 -3.43
N LEU A 42 -6.57 13.12 -2.23
CA LEU A 42 -5.17 12.81 -1.94
C LEU A 42 -4.87 11.31 -2.05
N VAL A 43 -5.76 10.47 -1.50
CA VAL A 43 -5.63 9.00 -1.58
C VAL A 43 -5.62 8.53 -3.03
N LEU A 44 -6.55 9.01 -3.86
CA LEU A 44 -6.62 8.63 -5.27
C LEU A 44 -5.38 9.05 -6.04
N LYS A 45 -4.84 10.24 -5.78
CA LYS A 45 -3.60 10.71 -6.40
C LYS A 45 -2.43 9.80 -6.05
N GLY A 46 -2.20 9.56 -4.75
CA GLY A 46 -1.10 8.71 -4.29
C GLY A 46 -1.24 7.25 -4.74
N ALA A 47 -2.46 6.71 -4.80
CA ALA A 47 -2.72 5.36 -5.29
C ALA A 47 -2.39 5.22 -6.78
N LYS A 48 -2.74 6.22 -7.60
CA LYS A 48 -2.41 6.24 -9.03
C LYS A 48 -0.91 6.29 -9.26
N GLU A 49 -0.21 7.15 -8.53
CA GLU A 49 1.26 7.25 -8.61
C GLU A 49 1.90 5.92 -8.23
N GLN A 50 1.53 5.32 -7.10
CA GLN A 50 2.05 4.00 -6.69
C GLN A 50 1.75 2.90 -7.72
N HIS A 51 0.55 2.91 -8.32
CA HIS A 51 0.20 1.95 -9.35
C HIS A 51 1.05 2.12 -10.60
N GLN A 52 1.27 3.36 -11.05
CA GLN A 52 2.13 3.66 -12.20
C GLN A 52 3.58 3.20 -11.96
N PHE A 53 4.13 3.47 -10.78
CA PHE A 53 5.46 2.97 -10.41
C PHE A 53 5.51 1.44 -10.41
N HIS A 54 4.49 0.78 -9.86
CA HIS A 54 4.43 -0.68 -9.87
C HIS A 54 4.37 -1.26 -11.29
N LEU A 55 3.60 -0.64 -12.19
CA LEU A 55 3.55 -1.05 -13.60
C LEU A 55 4.90 -0.85 -14.30
N MET A 56 5.54 0.30 -14.11
CA MET A 56 6.86 0.57 -14.70
C MET A 56 7.93 -0.39 -14.21
N GLU A 57 7.93 -0.73 -12.92
CA GLU A 57 8.85 -1.74 -12.35
C GLU A 57 8.61 -3.13 -12.95
N LYS A 58 7.34 -3.49 -13.19
CA LYS A 58 6.98 -4.75 -13.84
C LYS A 58 7.44 -4.81 -15.30
N GLU A 59 7.29 -3.72 -16.05
CA GLU A 59 7.71 -3.62 -17.45
C GLU A 59 9.24 -3.59 -17.62
N ARG A 60 9.97 -3.00 -16.66
CA ARG A 60 11.44 -2.99 -16.62
C ARG A 60 12.07 -4.31 -16.14
N GLY A 61 11.26 -5.30 -15.75
CA GLY A 61 11.72 -6.63 -15.36
C GLY A 61 12.08 -6.81 -13.87
N GLY A 62 11.37 -6.16 -12.94
CA GLY A 62 11.59 -6.34 -11.50
C GLY A 62 10.60 -7.29 -10.80
N PRO A 63 10.92 -7.73 -9.57
CA PRO A 63 12.02 -8.59 -9.18
C PRO A 63 11.69 -10.07 -9.45
N SER A 64 12.71 -10.89 -9.72
CA SER A 64 12.60 -12.35 -9.73
C SER A 64 11.88 -12.80 -8.45
N GLN A 65 10.72 -13.46 -8.61
CA GLN A 65 10.05 -14.14 -7.51
C GLN A 65 11.09 -14.94 -6.72
N PRO A 66 11.10 -14.90 -5.37
CA PRO A 66 11.76 -15.97 -4.65
C PRO A 66 11.03 -17.24 -5.10
N ARG A 67 11.72 -18.08 -5.87
CA ARG A 67 11.24 -19.42 -6.21
C ARG A 67 10.81 -20.04 -4.88
N ARG A 68 9.53 -20.42 -4.78
CA ARG A 68 9.08 -21.31 -3.72
C ARG A 68 10.07 -22.48 -3.71
N PRO A 69 10.65 -22.87 -2.58
CA PRO A 69 11.41 -24.11 -2.55
C PRO A 69 10.42 -25.23 -2.91
N GLU A 70 10.60 -25.80 -4.10
CA GLU A 70 9.88 -26.99 -4.52
C GLU A 70 10.09 -28.09 -3.48
N GLY A 71 9.02 -28.84 -3.23
CA GLY A 71 8.88 -29.73 -2.09
C GLY A 71 10.09 -30.64 -1.85
N GLY A 72 10.67 -30.52 -0.65
CA GLY A 72 11.55 -31.53 -0.11
C GLY A 72 10.79 -32.85 0.04
N LYS A 73 10.99 -33.78 -0.90
CA LYS A 73 10.64 -35.18 -0.71
C LYS A 73 11.58 -35.78 0.33
N GLN A 74 11.25 -35.61 1.61
CA GLN A 74 11.81 -36.45 2.67
C GLN A 74 11.19 -37.85 2.55
N LYS A 75 11.91 -38.75 1.90
CA LYS A 75 11.71 -40.19 2.11
C LYS A 75 12.11 -40.49 3.55
N LYS A 76 11.13 -40.72 4.43
CA LYS A 76 11.33 -41.44 5.69
C LYS A 76 11.42 -42.93 5.37
N PRO A 77 12.45 -43.67 5.80
CA PRO A 77 12.29 -45.06 6.16
C PRO A 77 11.97 -45.15 7.66
N THR A 78 11.03 -45.99 8.01
CA THR A 78 10.76 -46.49 9.36
C THR A 78 10.03 -47.81 9.21
N PRO A 79 10.14 -48.76 10.15
CA PRO A 79 11.26 -49.11 11.03
C PRO A 79 12.20 -50.16 10.39
#